data_AF-W0A873-F1
#
_entry.id   AF-W0A873-F1
#
_cell.length_a   1.000
_cell.length_b   1.000
_cell.length_c   1.000
_cell.angle_alpha   90.00
_cell.angle_beta   90.00
_cell.angle_gamma   90.00
#
_symmetry.space_group_name_H-M   'P 1'
#
loop_
_entity.id
_entity.type
_entity.pdbx_description
1 polymer ?
#
loop_
_entity_poly.entity_id
_entity_poly.type
_entity_poly.pdbx_seq_one_letter_code
_entity_poly.pdbx_strand_id
1 'polypeptide(L)'
;MFHTAATIRPIASLTAATGLIALLLAHPPLHAEPAERSAIVHTNDLDLSRPEGRAQLDRRIDITARRLCREESGAPLWRYREVAECRTTAVARAATARASVIQRAGTH
;
A
#
# COMPACT_ATOMS: atom_id res chain seq x y z
N MET A 1 5.37 -55.15 -0.39
CA MET A 1 5.07 -54.48 0.90
C MET A 1 3.64 -53.97 0.85
N PHE A 2 2.99 -54.04 2.00
CA PHE A 2 1.55 -54.22 2.20
C PHE A 2 0.72 -52.94 2.07
N HIS A 3 -0.47 -53.07 1.45
CA HIS A 3 -1.79 -52.53 1.85
C HIS A 3 -1.94 -50.98 1.89
N THR A 4 -3.08 -50.33 1.55
CA THR A 4 -4.49 -50.63 1.84
C THR A 4 -5.42 -49.93 0.83
N ALA A 5 -6.42 -50.66 0.33
CA ALA A 5 -7.64 -50.09 -0.23
C ALA A 5 -8.51 -49.58 0.93
N ALA A 6 -8.87 -48.29 0.92
CA ALA A 6 -9.81 -47.73 1.88
C ALA A 6 -11.24 -47.84 1.31
N THR A 7 -12.03 -48.69 1.96
CA THR A 7 -13.41 -49.03 1.63
C THR A 7 -14.36 -47.86 1.90
N ILE A 8 -15.17 -47.52 0.89
CA ILE A 8 -16.25 -46.53 0.97
C ILE A 8 -17.44 -47.18 1.68
N ARG A 9 -17.90 -46.62 2.80
CA ARG A 9 -19.20 -46.96 3.40
C ARG A 9 -20.20 -45.83 3.16
N PRO A 10 -21.36 -46.07 2.54
CA PRO A 10 -22.44 -45.11 2.50
C PRO A 10 -23.22 -45.21 3.82
N ILE A 11 -23.29 -44.11 4.57
CA ILE A 11 -24.27 -43.98 5.66
C ILE A 11 -25.35 -43.06 5.14
N ALA A 12 -26.44 -43.69 4.70
CA ALA A 12 -27.72 -43.04 4.51
C ALA A 12 -28.33 -42.77 5.88
N SER A 13 -28.58 -41.49 6.19
CA SER A 13 -29.50 -41.07 7.25
C SER A 13 -30.19 -39.78 6.83
N LEU A 14 -31.43 -39.91 6.34
CA LEU A 14 -32.40 -38.82 6.31
C LEU A 14 -32.94 -38.60 7.73
N THR A 15 -32.68 -37.45 8.31
CA THR A 15 -33.55 -36.86 9.34
C THR A 15 -33.62 -35.35 9.12
N ALA A 16 -34.79 -34.92 8.66
CA ALA A 16 -35.20 -33.53 8.60
C ALA A 16 -35.53 -33.02 10.01
N ALA A 17 -35.12 -31.80 10.34
CA ALA A 17 -35.98 -30.74 10.89
C ALA A 17 -35.16 -29.60 11.54
N THR A 18 -35.33 -28.41 10.96
CA THR A 18 -35.44 -27.09 11.60
C THR A 18 -34.40 -26.66 12.64
N GLY A 19 -33.61 -25.64 12.26
CA GLY A 19 -32.82 -24.81 13.15
C GLY A 19 -32.19 -23.61 12.45
N LEU A 20 -32.99 -22.84 11.70
CA LEU A 20 -32.57 -21.58 11.09
C LEU A 20 -32.69 -20.47 12.14
N ILE A 21 -31.60 -20.17 12.85
CA ILE A 21 -31.44 -18.88 13.53
C ILE A 21 -30.08 -18.31 13.12
N ALA A 22 -30.16 -17.41 12.14
CA ALA A 22 -29.05 -16.62 11.65
C ALA A 22 -28.60 -15.61 12.71
N LEU A 23 -27.53 -15.91 13.44
CA LEU A 23 -26.74 -14.88 14.13
C LEU A 23 -25.67 -14.34 13.17
N LEU A 24 -26.06 -13.40 12.29
CA LEU A 24 -25.11 -12.62 11.48
C LEU A 24 -25.17 -11.11 11.76
N LEU A 25 -25.77 -10.68 12.87
CA LEU A 25 -26.00 -9.27 13.17
C LEU A 25 -25.08 -8.73 14.26
N ALA A 26 -23.77 -8.74 14.01
CA ALA A 26 -22.82 -7.82 14.65
C ALA A 26 -21.45 -7.90 13.96
N HIS A 27 -21.41 -7.76 12.63
CA HIS A 27 -20.14 -7.32 12.05
C HIS A 27 -20.03 -5.82 12.38
N PRO A 28 -19.06 -5.38 13.18
CA PRO A 28 -18.79 -3.96 13.29
C PRO A 28 -18.58 -3.44 11.86
N PRO A 29 -19.06 -2.23 11.52
CA PRO A 29 -18.72 -1.64 10.25
C PRO A 29 -17.19 -1.67 10.15
N LEU A 30 -16.66 -2.40 9.16
CA LEU A 30 -15.27 -2.29 8.77
C LEU A 30 -15.09 -0.83 8.40
N HIS A 31 -14.55 -0.03 9.33
CA HIS A 31 -14.05 1.29 9.01
C HIS A 31 -13.09 1.08 7.85
N ALA A 32 -13.45 1.58 6.68
CA ALA A 32 -12.57 1.57 5.54
C ALA A 32 -11.31 2.35 5.96
N GLU A 33 -10.20 1.63 6.12
CA GLU A 33 -8.89 2.24 6.32
C GLU A 33 -8.73 3.34 5.25
N PRO A 34 -8.31 4.55 5.62
CA PRO A 34 -8.12 5.62 4.65
C PRO A 34 -7.19 5.10 3.55
N ALA A 35 -7.68 5.08 2.31
CA ALA A 35 -6.94 4.52 1.18
C ALA A 35 -5.53 5.11 1.13
N GLU A 36 -4.51 4.27 1.22
CA GLU A 36 -3.12 4.73 1.15
C GLU A 36 -2.88 5.40 -0.21
N ARG A 37 -2.67 6.72 -0.18
CA ARG A 37 -2.29 7.48 -1.36
C ARG A 37 -0.83 7.18 -1.70
N SER A 38 -0.58 6.71 -2.91
CA SER A 38 0.77 6.46 -3.42
C SER A 38 0.98 7.11 -4.79
N ALA A 39 2.24 7.36 -5.15
CA ALA A 39 2.63 7.91 -6.45
C ALA A 39 3.96 7.31 -6.90
N ILE A 40 4.12 7.16 -8.21
CA ILE A 40 5.32 6.60 -8.85
C ILE A 40 6.22 7.73 -9.32
N VAL A 41 7.52 7.64 -9.01
CA VAL A 41 8.55 8.53 -9.53
C VAL A 41 9.45 7.72 -10.48
N HIS A 42 9.41 8.07 -11.77
CA HIS A 42 10.24 7.42 -12.78
C HIS A 42 11.68 7.96 -12.74
N THR A 43 12.64 7.05 -12.95
CA THR A 43 14.07 7.36 -12.92
C THR A 43 14.83 6.90 -14.17
N ASN A 44 14.15 6.25 -15.11
CA ASN A 44 14.77 5.66 -16.31
C ASN A 44 15.44 6.69 -17.24
N ASP A 45 15.02 7.94 -17.15
CA ASP A 45 15.53 9.07 -17.91
C ASP A 45 16.60 9.87 -17.16
N LEU A 46 16.95 9.47 -15.93
CA LEU A 46 17.93 10.16 -15.09
C LEU A 46 19.24 9.37 -15.02
N ASP A 47 20.35 10.07 -15.25
CA ASP A 47 21.68 9.55 -14.93
C ASP A 47 21.97 9.76 -13.43
N LEU A 48 21.67 8.74 -12.63
CA LEU A 48 21.85 8.78 -11.18
C LEU A 48 23.29 8.52 -10.73
N SER A 49 24.21 8.23 -11.65
CA SER A 49 25.66 8.20 -11.36
C SER A 49 26.20 9.62 -11.10
N ARG A 50 25.54 10.63 -11.69
CA ARG A 50 25.95 12.04 -11.61
C ARG A 50 25.21 12.83 -10.53
N PRO A 51 25.85 13.84 -9.92
CA PRO A 51 25.21 14.74 -8.96
C PRO A 51 23.94 15.41 -9.52
N GLU A 52 23.96 15.80 -10.80
CA GLU A 52 22.85 16.52 -11.45
C GLU A 52 21.60 15.64 -11.56
N GLY A 53 21.75 14.37 -11.93
CA GLY A 53 20.63 13.43 -12.01
C GLY A 53 20.06 13.08 -10.64
N ARG A 54 20.91 13.00 -9.61
CA ARG A 54 20.46 12.85 -8.21
C ARG A 54 19.65 14.06 -7.74
N ALA A 55 20.12 15.27 -8.04
CA ALA A 55 19.39 16.50 -7.73
C ALA A 55 18.05 16.60 -8.49
N GLN A 56 18.00 16.11 -9.73
CA GLN A 56 16.75 16.05 -10.50
C GLN A 56 15.76 15.04 -9.91
N LEU A 57 16.24 13.88 -9.45
CA LEU A 57 15.43 12.92 -8.71
C LEU A 57 14.85 13.55 -7.43
N ASP A 58 15.66 14.28 -6.67
CA ASP A 58 15.22 14.96 -5.45
C ASP A 58 14.11 15.98 -5.73
N ARG A 59 14.27 16.79 -6.78
CA ARG A 59 13.21 17.71 -7.23
C ARG A 59 11.92 16.98 -7.61
N ARG A 60 12.02 15.82 -8.27
CA ARG A 60 10.85 15.03 -8.67
C ARG A 60 10.11 14.43 -7.49
N ILE A 61 10.83 13.87 -6.52
CA ILE A 61 10.25 13.36 -5.27
C ILE A 61 9.47 14.49 -4.58
N ASP A 62 10.09 15.66 -4.46
CA ASP A 62 9.48 16.81 -3.80
C ASP A 62 8.23 17.35 -4.51
N ILE A 63 8.25 17.46 -5.84
CA ILE A 63 7.07 17.81 -6.65
C ILE A 63 5.96 16.78 -6.47
N THR A 64 6.31 15.50 -6.48
CA THR A 64 5.35 14.40 -6.36
C THR A 64 4.73 14.37 -4.97
N ALA A 65 5.52 14.53 -3.92
CA ALA A 65 5.04 14.64 -2.55
C ALA A 65 4.07 15.81 -2.37
N ARG A 66 4.37 16.98 -2.97
CA ARG A 66 3.44 18.12 -2.99
C ARG A 66 2.13 17.80 -3.69
N ARG A 67 2.16 17.04 -4.79
CA ARG A 67 0.93 16.65 -5.52
C ARG A 67 0.12 15.64 -4.71
N LEU A 68 0.79 14.68 -4.08
CA LEU A 68 0.16 13.63 -3.26
C LEU A 68 -0.53 14.21 -2.02
N CYS A 69 0.13 15.16 -1.37
CA CYS A 69 -0.34 15.82 -0.15
C CYS A 69 -1.12 17.11 -0.42
N ARG A 70 -1.38 17.46 -1.68
CA ARG A 70 -2.11 18.67 -2.04
C ARG A 70 -3.47 18.68 -1.37
N GLU A 71 -3.86 19.85 -0.91
CA GLU A 71 -5.20 20.11 -0.43
C GLU A 71 -6.00 20.93 -1.43
N GLU A 72 -7.33 20.83 -1.34
CA GLU A 72 -8.23 21.64 -2.14
C GLU A 72 -8.04 23.13 -1.82
N SER A 73 -8.16 23.99 -2.83
CA SER A 73 -8.02 25.43 -2.65
C SER A 73 -9.05 25.95 -1.63
N GLY A 74 -8.59 26.72 -0.64
CA GLY A 74 -9.46 27.25 0.43
C GLY A 74 -9.48 26.42 1.70
N ALA A 75 -8.59 25.42 1.84
CA ALA A 75 -8.46 24.64 3.07
C ALA A 75 -8.19 25.53 4.30
N PRO A 76 -8.79 25.21 5.46
CA PRO A 76 -8.61 25.99 6.68
C PRO A 76 -7.18 25.86 7.23
N LEU A 77 -6.72 26.90 7.96
CA LEU A 77 -5.33 27.01 8.45
C LEU A 77 -4.83 25.78 9.23
N TRP A 78 -5.71 25.10 9.98
CA TRP A 78 -5.32 23.92 10.76
C TRP A 78 -4.89 22.72 9.91
N ARG A 79 -5.38 22.61 8.67
CA ARG A 79 -5.00 21.55 7.74
C ARG A 79 -3.59 21.71 7.17
N TYR A 80 -3.03 22.92 7.17
CA TYR A 80 -1.67 23.16 6.68
C TYR A 80 -0.63 22.35 7.44
N ARG A 81 -0.86 22.12 8.74
CA ARG A 81 -0.02 21.25 9.55
C ARG A 81 -0.07 19.80 9.05
N GLU A 82 -1.27 19.29 8.79
CA GLU A 82 -1.46 17.93 8.25
C GLU A 82 -0.78 17.77 6.88
N VAL A 83 -0.89 18.78 6.00
CA VAL A 83 -0.22 18.78 4.70
C VAL A 83 1.31 18.79 4.85
N ALA A 84 1.84 19.57 5.78
CA ALA A 84 3.29 19.62 6.05
C ALA A 84 3.81 18.28 6.62
N GLU A 85 3.06 17.67 7.54
CA GLU A 85 3.35 16.35 8.11
C GLU A 85 3.28 15.25 7.03
N CYS A 86 2.27 15.30 6.15
CA CYS A 86 2.15 14.41 5.00
C CYS A 86 3.38 14.51 4.08
N ARG A 87 3.79 15.74 3.71
CA ARG A 87 4.94 15.94 2.81
C ARG A 87 6.23 15.46 3.44
N THR A 88 6.44 15.76 4.72
CA THR A 88 7.64 15.34 5.46
C THR A 88 7.73 13.81 5.50
N THR A 89 6.62 13.15 5.82
CA THR A 89 6.53 11.68 5.84
C THR A 89 6.75 11.08 4.45
N ALA A 90 6.14 11.65 3.41
CA ALA A 90 6.27 11.18 2.03
C ALA A 90 7.72 11.27 1.54
N VAL A 91 8.40 12.39 1.80
CA VAL A 91 9.82 12.57 1.44
C VAL A 91 10.71 11.62 2.25
N ALA A 92 10.46 11.45 3.54
CA ALA A 92 11.22 10.52 4.38
C ALA A 92 11.11 9.07 3.89
N ARG A 93 9.89 8.61 3.56
CA ARG A 93 9.67 7.28 2.96
C ARG A 93 10.38 7.14 1.60
N ALA A 94 10.37 8.19 0.78
CA ALA A 94 11.05 8.20 -0.51
C ALA A 94 12.59 8.16 -0.39
N ALA A 95 13.17 8.65 0.72
CA ALA A 95 14.61 8.66 0.92
C ALA A 95 15.23 7.25 0.93
N THR A 96 14.54 6.28 1.54
CA THR A 96 14.97 4.87 1.54
C THR A 96 14.95 4.28 0.12
N ALA A 97 13.88 4.54 -0.64
CA ALA A 97 13.77 4.11 -2.04
C ALA A 97 14.82 4.78 -2.92
N ARG A 98 15.09 6.07 -2.73
CA ARG A 98 16.12 6.82 -3.44
C ARG A 98 17.51 6.20 -3.25
N ALA A 99 17.89 5.88 -2.02
CA ALA A 99 19.19 5.28 -1.73
C ALA A 99 19.39 3.96 -2.49
N SER A 100 18.37 3.09 -2.51
CA SER A 100 18.45 1.81 -3.23
C SER A 100 18.52 1.96 -4.76
N VAL A 101 17.87 2.98 -5.33
CA VAL A 101 17.96 3.26 -6.77
C VAL A 101 19.34 3.83 -7.13
N ILE A 102 19.89 4.74 -6.33
CA ILE A 102 21.24 5.30 -6.56
C ILE A 102 22.32 4.21 -6.45
N GLN A 103 22.21 3.32 -5.46
CA GLN A 103 23.17 2.23 -5.30
C GLN A 103 23.19 1.30 -6.52
N ARG A 104 22.02 0.96 -7.06
CA ARG A 104 21.90 0.14 -8.29
C ARG A 104 22.43 0.85 -9.54
N ALA A 105 22.36 2.17 -9.59
CA ALA A 105 22.87 2.95 -10.73
C ALA A 105 24.41 3.00 -10.76
N GLY A 106 25.10 2.78 -9.64
CA GLY A 106 26.57 2.80 -9.57
C GLY A 106 27.25 1.45 -9.84
N THR A 107 26.48 0.39 -10.08
CA THR A 107 27.00 -0.98 -10.29
C THR A 107 27.04 -1.41 -11.76
N HIS A 108 26.89 -0.46 -12.69
CA HIS A 108 26.95 -0.66 -14.15
C HIS A 108 28.03 0.24 -14.75
#